data_AF-A0A6I0EJQ0-F1
#
_entry.id   AF-A0A6I0EJQ0-F1
#
_cell.length_a   1.000
_cell.length_b   1.000
_cell.length_c   1.000
_cell.angle_alpha   90.00
_cell.angle_beta   90.00
_cell.angle_gamma   90.00
#
_symmetry.space_group_name_H-M   'P 1'
#
loop_
_entity.id
_entity.type
_entity.pdbx_description
1 polymer ?
#
loop_
_entity_poly.entity_id
_entity_poly.type
_entity_poly.pdbx_seq_one_letter_code
_entity_poly.pdbx_strand_id
1 'polypeptide(L)'
;MWRGTSDTRFRTYVWRLLREGRRRAGGFAKAPTRRCLIPPRFRMRGACIVAEAAYSQRGGADTAGSIPEVFVLARKRGQNRRRASMLIVLGLLACGGYAWYFEVGPFSRKASPEPEPISPTLLASLRSEDHATTGNPFPEVSEKGAQSAPSSGPATPSAPSAAQGLKLIESARGQIQSGNLIAARQQLSEAMNSGLESAKQVEIRAELVRLGQATVFSPRVYADDPLAGQYIVAGGDTLEKIARKHKVTAGLLARINNIPNINLIRQGQTLKVLHGPFHAKVTKSAFRMDVYLQDTFVQSFPVGLGAEDGTPTGTWEVGEKLVNPTFYHPRENKVYAADDPMNPLGERWIALKGVAGNAVGQMRYGLHGTIEPDSIGRSVSLGCIRMHNPDVELVYDMLVPALSTVLVAD
;
A
#
# COMPACT_ATOMS: atom_id res chain seq x y z
N MET A 1 -34.14 -6.30 14.56
CA MET A 1 -34.59 -5.27 13.61
C MET A 1 -33.34 -4.55 13.11
N TRP A 2 -32.94 -4.76 11.86
CA TRP A 2 -31.69 -4.26 11.28
C TRP A 2 -31.92 -2.89 10.61
N ARG A 3 -31.10 -1.90 10.97
CA ARG A 3 -30.67 -0.74 10.13
C ARG A 3 -29.28 -0.34 10.68
N GLY A 4 -28.24 -0.08 9.90
CA GLY A 4 -28.17 0.09 8.45
C GLY A 4 -27.69 1.50 8.12
N THR A 5 -26.38 1.74 8.23
CA THR A 5 -25.73 2.99 7.81
C THR A 5 -24.66 2.66 6.77
N SER A 6 -25.00 2.94 5.51
CA SER A 6 -24.18 2.70 4.33
C SER A 6 -23.11 3.77 4.14
N ASP A 7 -21.98 3.35 3.57
CA ASP A 7 -20.94 4.22 3.01
C ASP A 7 -21.55 5.34 2.13
N THR A 8 -21.31 6.58 2.55
CA THR A 8 -21.70 7.80 1.81
C THR A 8 -20.47 8.61 1.38
N ARG A 9 -19.25 8.18 1.70
CA ARG A 9 -18.03 8.99 1.46
C ARG A 9 -17.34 8.62 0.14
N PHE A 10 -17.46 7.38 -0.33
CA PHE A 10 -16.85 6.98 -1.61
C PHE A 10 -17.51 7.61 -2.86
N ARG A 11 -18.82 7.91 -2.79
CA ARG A 11 -19.60 8.39 -3.95
C ARG A 11 -19.31 9.86 -4.34
N THR A 12 -18.83 10.67 -3.41
CA THR A 12 -18.62 12.11 -3.63
C THR A 12 -17.35 12.41 -4.44
N TYR A 13 -16.32 11.56 -4.32
CA TYR A 13 -15.04 11.74 -5.02
C TYR A 13 -15.16 11.41 -6.52
N VAL A 14 -15.82 10.29 -6.86
CA VAL A 14 -16.03 9.84 -8.25
C VAL A 14 -16.84 10.84 -9.08
N TRP A 15 -17.79 11.55 -8.47
CA TRP A 15 -18.63 12.54 -9.17
C TRP A 15 -17.91 13.84 -9.54
N ARG A 16 -16.77 14.16 -8.91
CA ARG A 16 -15.99 15.37 -9.23
C ARG A 16 -15.22 15.19 -10.55
N LEU A 17 -14.47 14.09 -10.66
CA LEU A 17 -13.66 13.73 -11.83
C LEU A 17 -14.48 13.62 -13.13
N LEU A 18 -15.70 13.08 -13.06
CA LEU A 18 -16.59 12.96 -14.22
C LEU A 18 -17.18 14.30 -14.71
N ARG A 19 -17.10 15.37 -13.89
CA ARG A 19 -17.64 16.70 -14.23
C ARG A 19 -16.59 17.62 -14.87
N GLU A 20 -15.30 17.46 -14.54
CA GLU A 20 -14.20 18.19 -15.19
C GLU A 20 -13.93 17.68 -16.62
N GLY A 21 -14.01 16.36 -16.86
CA GLY A 21 -13.74 15.76 -18.18
C GLY A 21 -14.66 16.25 -19.32
N ARG A 22 -15.83 16.82 -19.00
CA ARG A 22 -16.82 17.28 -19.98
C ARG A 22 -16.68 18.77 -20.36
N ARG A 23 -15.65 19.48 -19.86
CA ARG A 23 -15.38 20.91 -20.19
C ARG A 23 -14.26 21.15 -21.22
N ARG A 24 -13.57 20.11 -21.71
CA ARG A 24 -12.45 20.23 -22.67
C ARG A 24 -12.78 19.85 -24.12
N ALA A 25 -14.06 19.78 -24.49
CA ALA A 25 -14.50 19.47 -25.86
C ALA A 25 -15.47 20.55 -26.38
N GLY A 26 -14.91 21.60 -27.00
CA GLY A 26 -15.68 22.67 -27.65
C GLY A 26 -14.78 23.73 -28.29
N GLY A 27 -14.60 23.66 -29.62
CA GLY A 27 -13.71 24.57 -30.35
C GLY A 27 -13.57 24.26 -31.85
N PHE A 28 -14.56 24.71 -32.63
CA PHE A 28 -14.57 25.01 -34.09
C PHE A 28 -13.43 24.57 -35.04
N ALA A 29 -13.84 23.94 -36.16
CA ALA A 29 -13.59 24.44 -37.55
C ALA A 29 -14.54 23.73 -38.56
N LYS A 30 -14.78 24.32 -39.75
CA LYS A 30 -15.79 23.85 -40.75
C LYS A 30 -15.19 23.48 -42.12
N ALA A 31 -15.75 22.43 -42.73
CA ALA A 31 -15.96 22.22 -44.19
C ALA A 31 -14.71 21.98 -45.10
N PRO A 32 -14.85 21.50 -46.36
CA PRO A 32 -16.07 21.15 -47.11
C PRO A 32 -16.15 19.72 -47.72
N THR A 33 -17.29 19.45 -48.34
CA THR A 33 -17.75 18.18 -48.96
C THR A 33 -17.09 17.77 -50.28
N ARG A 34 -17.00 16.46 -50.56
CA ARG A 34 -17.11 15.90 -51.94
C ARG A 34 -17.92 14.59 -51.98
N ARG A 35 -18.69 14.41 -53.07
CA ARG A 35 -19.46 13.19 -53.42
C ARG A 35 -18.59 12.21 -54.22
N CYS A 36 -18.80 10.90 -54.04
CA CYS A 36 -18.74 9.82 -55.06
C CYS A 36 -19.36 8.54 -54.46
N LEU A 37 -20.48 8.03 -54.99
CA LEU A 37 -20.61 6.97 -56.00
C LEU A 37 -20.75 5.53 -55.41
N ILE A 38 -22.00 5.06 -55.44
CA ILE A 38 -22.55 3.67 -55.37
C ILE A 38 -22.25 2.97 -56.74
N PRO A 39 -22.20 1.62 -56.96
CA PRO A 39 -22.89 0.45 -56.33
C PRO A 39 -21.97 -0.81 -56.10
N PRO A 40 -22.44 -2.09 -55.95
CA PRO A 40 -23.81 -2.62 -55.72
C PRO A 40 -24.01 -3.65 -54.56
N ARG A 41 -25.27 -3.71 -54.09
CA ARG A 41 -26.08 -4.91 -53.74
C ARG A 41 -25.52 -6.01 -52.81
N PHE A 42 -26.18 -6.16 -51.66
CA PHE A 42 -26.72 -7.47 -51.25
C PHE A 42 -28.18 -7.34 -50.77
N ARG A 43 -28.98 -8.40 -50.96
CA ARG A 43 -30.43 -8.44 -50.71
C ARG A 43 -30.74 -8.86 -49.27
N MET A 44 -31.67 -8.17 -48.60
CA MET A 44 -32.58 -8.79 -47.63
C MET A 44 -34.02 -8.29 -47.85
N ARG A 45 -35.01 -9.11 -47.45
CA ARG A 45 -36.44 -8.94 -47.75
C ARG A 45 -37.23 -8.53 -46.49
N GLY A 46 -38.19 -7.61 -46.65
CA GLY A 46 -39.38 -7.44 -45.79
C GLY A 46 -39.16 -6.90 -44.37
N ALA A 47 -40.03 -6.08 -43.80
CA ALA A 47 -41.26 -5.47 -44.33
C ALA A 47 -41.56 -4.14 -43.60
N CYS A 48 -42.23 -3.20 -44.29
CA CYS A 48 -42.88 -2.03 -43.67
C CYS A 48 -44.25 -2.47 -43.09
N ILE A 49 -44.83 -1.81 -42.08
CA ILE A 49 -45.73 -0.63 -42.13
C ILE A 49 -46.04 -0.31 -40.62
N VAL A 50 -45.79 0.88 -40.03
CA VAL A 50 -46.45 2.21 -40.15
C VAL A 50 -47.94 2.14 -39.69
N ALA A 51 -48.54 2.97 -38.82
CA ALA A 51 -48.17 4.23 -38.15
C ALA A 51 -48.93 4.43 -36.80
N GLU A 52 -48.61 5.51 -36.08
CA GLU A 52 -49.46 6.43 -35.26
C GLU A 52 -50.46 5.88 -34.20
N ALA A 53 -50.73 6.44 -33.00
CA ALA A 53 -50.52 7.72 -32.28
C ALA A 53 -51.89 8.35 -31.84
N ALA A 54 -51.84 9.25 -30.83
CA ALA A 54 -52.96 9.84 -30.05
C ALA A 54 -53.63 8.89 -29.02
N TYR A 55 -53.77 9.15 -27.71
CA TYR A 55 -53.90 10.32 -26.82
C TYR A 55 -55.34 10.59 -26.33
N SER A 56 -55.62 10.11 -25.11
CA SER A 56 -56.47 10.67 -24.03
C SER A 56 -57.81 11.37 -24.36
N GLN A 57 -58.91 10.91 -23.72
CA GLN A 57 -59.75 11.71 -22.81
C GLN A 57 -60.72 10.81 -22.00
N ARG A 58 -61.47 11.41 -21.05
CA ARG A 58 -62.14 10.79 -19.89
C ARG A 58 -63.57 10.27 -20.14
N GLY A 59 -64.00 9.35 -19.27
CA GLY A 59 -65.23 9.54 -18.47
C GLY A 59 -66.46 8.68 -18.82
N GLY A 60 -67.04 8.02 -17.80
CA GLY A 60 -68.33 7.31 -17.83
C GLY A 60 -68.43 6.29 -16.69
N ALA A 61 -69.52 6.29 -15.93
CA ALA A 61 -69.69 5.49 -14.69
C ALA A 61 -71.07 4.80 -14.62
N ASP A 62 -71.15 3.75 -13.78
CA ASP A 62 -72.33 3.10 -13.15
C ASP A 62 -73.40 2.48 -14.11
N THR A 63 -74.00 1.30 -13.92
CA THR A 63 -74.63 0.60 -12.77
C THR A 63 -74.84 -0.91 -13.14
N ALA A 64 -75.36 -1.86 -12.34
CA ALA A 64 -75.35 -2.18 -10.89
C ALA A 64 -75.99 -3.59 -10.67
N GLY A 65 -75.86 -4.20 -9.47
CA GLY A 65 -76.54 -5.44 -9.03
C GLY A 65 -75.66 -6.70 -9.04
N SER A 66 -75.68 -7.61 -8.03
CA SER A 66 -76.54 -7.75 -6.83
C SER A 66 -75.81 -8.49 -5.68
N ILE A 67 -76.23 -8.27 -4.43
CA ILE A 67 -75.72 -8.92 -3.19
C ILE A 67 -76.77 -9.95 -2.65
N PRO A 68 -76.49 -10.79 -1.63
CA PRO A 68 -76.67 -10.36 -0.23
C PRO A 68 -75.61 -10.87 0.79
N GLU A 69 -75.62 -10.24 1.98
CA GLU A 69 -74.70 -10.47 3.12
C GLU A 69 -75.08 -11.66 4.03
N VAL A 70 -74.14 -12.04 4.91
CA VAL A 70 -74.46 -12.56 6.27
C VAL A 70 -73.60 -11.84 7.31
N PHE A 71 -74.20 -11.56 8.47
CA PHE A 71 -73.75 -10.59 9.48
C PHE A 71 -72.89 -11.18 10.62
N VAL A 72 -71.86 -10.42 11.03
CA VAL A 72 -71.49 -10.06 12.43
C VAL A 72 -71.20 -11.15 13.49
N LEU A 73 -69.96 -11.16 14.01
CA LEU A 73 -69.67 -10.78 15.42
C LEU A 73 -68.16 -10.64 15.73
N ALA A 74 -67.83 -9.70 16.62
CA ALA A 74 -66.46 -9.43 17.07
C ALA A 74 -66.16 -10.00 18.46
N ARG A 75 -64.88 -10.33 18.75
CA ARG A 75 -64.41 -10.38 20.16
C ARG A 75 -62.92 -10.08 20.36
N LYS A 76 -62.65 -9.15 21.28
CA LYS A 76 -61.32 -8.80 21.80
C LYS A 76 -60.72 -9.95 22.64
N ARG A 77 -59.39 -10.11 22.63
CA ARG A 77 -58.50 -10.34 23.81
C ARG A 77 -57.03 -10.50 23.35
N GLY A 78 -56.05 -10.06 24.15
CA GLY A 78 -54.64 -10.46 23.96
C GLY A 78 -53.52 -9.43 24.12
N GLN A 79 -53.74 -8.25 24.73
CA GLN A 79 -52.65 -7.31 25.03
C GLN A 79 -51.93 -7.69 26.36
N ASN A 80 -50.66 -7.30 26.50
CA ASN A 80 -49.77 -7.42 27.68
C ASN A 80 -49.34 -8.82 28.15
N ARG A 81 -48.13 -9.26 27.73
CA ARG A 81 -47.20 -10.07 28.56
C ARG A 81 -45.74 -10.24 28.06
N ARG A 82 -45.12 -9.23 27.41
CA ARG A 82 -43.68 -9.27 27.00
C ARG A 82 -42.91 -7.94 27.15
N ARG A 83 -43.16 -7.17 28.23
CA ARG A 83 -42.42 -5.92 28.54
C ARG A 83 -42.00 -5.77 30.02
N ALA A 84 -42.00 -6.85 30.80
CA ALA A 84 -41.75 -6.82 32.26
C ALA A 84 -40.58 -7.72 32.71
N SER A 85 -39.61 -7.99 31.84
CA SER A 85 -38.51 -8.94 32.12
C SER A 85 -37.12 -8.44 31.69
N MET A 86 -36.98 -7.15 31.33
CA MET A 86 -35.73 -6.58 30.81
C MET A 86 -35.22 -5.39 31.64
N LEU A 87 -35.82 -5.10 32.80
CA LEU A 87 -35.42 -4.03 33.72
C LEU A 87 -34.97 -4.51 35.12
N ILE A 88 -34.89 -5.83 35.35
CA ILE A 88 -34.43 -6.41 36.63
C ILE A 88 -32.99 -6.95 36.55
N VAL A 89 -32.50 -7.30 35.35
CA VAL A 89 -31.12 -7.82 35.17
C VAL A 89 -30.07 -6.69 35.10
N LEU A 90 -30.47 -5.46 34.75
CA LEU A 90 -29.60 -4.28 34.71
C LEU A 90 -29.35 -3.62 36.09
N GLY A 91 -30.11 -4.00 37.12
CA GLY A 91 -29.98 -3.44 38.47
C GLY A 91 -28.97 -4.17 39.39
N LEU A 92 -28.59 -5.41 39.06
CA LEU A 92 -27.79 -6.26 39.97
C LEU A 92 -26.30 -6.37 39.62
N LEU A 93 -25.86 -5.88 38.46
CA LEU A 93 -24.43 -5.80 38.11
C LEU A 93 -23.81 -4.42 38.45
N ALA A 94 -24.62 -3.40 38.72
CA ALA A 94 -24.14 -2.08 39.12
C ALA A 94 -23.70 -1.99 40.60
N CYS A 95 -24.22 -2.87 41.47
CA CYS A 95 -23.89 -2.87 42.90
C CYS A 95 -22.77 -3.86 43.30
N GLY A 96 -22.49 -4.88 42.48
CA GLY A 96 -21.43 -5.86 42.76
C GLY A 96 -20.01 -5.38 42.43
N GLY A 97 -19.86 -4.46 41.48
CA GLY A 97 -18.55 -3.96 41.04
C GLY A 97 -17.91 -2.89 41.94
N TYR A 98 -18.70 -2.20 42.77
CA TYR A 98 -18.21 -1.08 43.58
C TYR A 98 -17.52 -1.51 44.89
N ALA A 99 -17.74 -2.76 45.33
CA ALA A 99 -17.18 -3.28 46.57
C ALA A 99 -15.77 -3.91 46.41
N TRP A 100 -15.33 -4.22 45.18
CA TRP A 100 -14.01 -4.82 44.93
C TRP A 100 -12.91 -3.80 44.58
N TYR A 101 -13.24 -2.49 44.59
CA TYR A 101 -12.35 -1.41 44.16
C TYR A 101 -11.64 -0.68 45.32
N PHE A 102 -11.84 -1.10 46.57
CA PHE A 102 -11.32 -0.41 47.77
C PHE A 102 -10.47 -1.28 48.72
N GLU A 103 -10.26 -2.56 48.42
CA GLU A 103 -9.52 -3.49 49.31
C GLU A 103 -8.19 -4.00 48.71
N VAL A 104 -7.87 -3.59 47.48
CA VAL A 104 -6.52 -3.70 46.88
C VAL A 104 -6.05 -2.30 46.46
N GLY A 105 -5.39 -1.61 47.40
CA GLY A 105 -4.87 -0.26 47.17
C GLY A 105 -3.86 -0.20 46.01
N PRO A 106 -3.72 0.98 45.36
CA PRO A 106 -2.83 1.12 44.22
C PRO A 106 -1.38 0.81 44.60
N PHE A 107 -0.70 0.00 43.79
CA PHE A 107 0.72 -0.31 43.93
C PHE A 107 1.53 0.98 44.11
N SER A 108 2.18 1.10 45.27
CA SER A 108 3.12 2.17 45.55
C SER A 108 4.29 2.09 44.57
N ARG A 109 4.24 2.91 43.52
CA ARG A 109 5.40 3.15 42.66
C ARG A 109 6.44 3.86 43.53
N LYS A 110 7.49 3.15 43.94
CA LYS A 110 8.72 3.80 44.36
C LYS A 110 9.13 4.78 43.27
N ALA A 111 9.38 6.04 43.64
CA ALA A 111 9.96 6.99 42.71
C ALA A 111 11.28 6.44 42.19
N SER A 112 11.50 6.50 40.87
CA SER A 112 12.85 6.39 40.33
C SER A 112 13.66 7.57 40.86
N PRO A 113 14.93 7.37 41.25
CA PRO A 113 15.78 8.48 41.66
C PRO A 113 15.94 9.47 40.50
N GLU A 114 15.86 10.75 40.86
CA GLU A 114 16.16 11.88 39.99
C GLU A 114 17.65 11.82 39.57
N PRO A 115 18.01 12.11 38.31
CA PRO A 115 19.41 12.08 37.89
C PRO A 115 20.18 13.21 38.56
N GLU A 116 21.21 12.88 39.35
CA GLU A 116 22.02 13.89 40.03
C GLU A 116 22.73 14.84 39.06
N PRO A 117 22.90 16.13 39.43
CA PRO A 117 23.61 17.09 38.61
C PRO A 117 25.08 16.70 38.44
N ILE A 118 25.56 16.78 37.20
CA ILE A 118 26.95 16.46 36.84
C ILE A 118 27.90 17.35 37.63
N SER A 119 28.80 16.74 38.40
CA SER A 119 29.80 17.48 39.20
C SER A 119 30.68 18.36 38.30
N PRO A 120 30.95 19.63 38.68
CA PRO A 120 31.73 20.57 37.86
C PRO A 120 33.17 20.13 37.58
N THR A 121 33.68 19.10 38.28
CA THR A 121 35.03 18.55 38.07
C THR A 121 35.20 17.85 36.70
N LEU A 122 34.13 17.39 36.05
CA LEU A 122 34.23 16.75 34.72
C LEU A 122 34.35 17.77 33.58
N LEU A 123 33.95 19.02 33.81
CA LEU A 123 33.92 20.10 32.80
C LEU A 123 35.29 20.77 32.58
N ALA A 124 36.27 20.47 33.44
CA ALA A 124 37.63 20.99 33.36
C ALA A 124 38.59 20.12 32.52
N SER A 125 38.25 18.85 32.24
CA SER A 125 39.13 17.91 31.53
C SER A 125 38.87 17.82 30.02
N LEU A 126 38.00 18.67 29.47
CA LEU A 126 37.68 18.79 28.04
C LEU A 126 38.05 20.17 27.47
N ARG A 127 38.98 20.88 28.13
CA ARG A 127 39.47 22.23 27.74
C ARG A 127 41.00 22.32 27.66
N SER A 128 41.56 21.30 27.04
CA SER A 128 42.89 21.22 26.40
C SER A 128 42.76 19.99 25.50
N GLU A 129 42.84 20.08 24.18
CA GLU A 129 43.93 20.68 23.41
C GLU A 129 43.42 21.52 22.23
N ASP A 130 44.01 22.69 22.02
CA ASP A 130 44.00 23.35 20.71
C ASP A 130 45.28 24.21 20.56
N HIS A 131 45.79 24.29 19.32
CA HIS A 131 47.01 25.00 18.87
C HIS A 131 48.38 24.40 19.30
N ALA A 132 49.44 24.40 18.48
CA ALA A 132 49.61 25.05 17.17
C ALA A 132 50.69 24.41 16.26
N THR A 133 50.48 24.54 14.93
CA THR A 133 51.46 24.89 13.88
C THR A 133 52.80 24.13 13.74
N THR A 134 52.99 23.44 12.59
CA THR A 134 54.03 23.72 11.54
C THR A 134 54.26 22.51 10.63
N GLY A 135 54.75 22.75 9.41
CA GLY A 135 55.53 21.75 8.66
C GLY A 135 54.76 20.89 7.66
N ASN A 136 54.69 21.37 6.42
CA ASN A 136 54.48 20.51 5.25
C ASN A 136 55.86 19.99 4.79
N PRO A 137 56.07 18.67 4.66
CA PRO A 137 57.06 18.17 3.71
C PRO A 137 56.48 17.03 2.87
N PHE A 138 56.17 17.33 1.61
CA PHE A 138 56.14 16.30 0.57
C PHE A 138 57.57 15.82 0.28
N PRO A 139 57.80 14.51 0.20
CA PRO A 139 58.75 13.94 -0.73
C PRO A 139 57.99 13.43 -1.97
N GLU A 140 58.33 14.01 -3.11
CA GLU A 140 58.02 13.48 -4.43
C GLU A 140 58.77 12.14 -4.62
N VAL A 141 58.06 11.05 -4.91
CA VAL A 141 58.67 9.74 -5.22
C VAL A 141 58.05 9.17 -6.49
N SER A 142 58.93 8.80 -7.43
CA SER A 142 58.63 8.57 -8.83
C SER A 142 57.85 7.28 -9.11
N GLU A 143 57.18 7.28 -10.27
CA GLU A 143 56.62 6.07 -10.90
C GLU A 143 57.71 5.00 -11.11
N LYS A 144 57.44 3.77 -10.65
CA LYS A 144 58.05 2.57 -11.22
C LYS A 144 57.08 1.39 -11.10
N GLY A 145 56.85 0.72 -12.22
CA GLY A 145 55.70 -0.17 -12.38
C GLY A 145 55.73 -1.42 -11.51
N ALA A 146 54.54 -1.83 -11.05
CA ALA A 146 54.26 -3.17 -10.56
C ALA A 146 53.24 -3.82 -11.50
N GLN A 147 53.61 -4.94 -12.13
CA GLN A 147 52.72 -5.69 -13.02
C GLN A 147 51.60 -6.35 -12.20
N SER A 148 50.37 -6.12 -12.60
CA SER A 148 49.19 -6.73 -12.00
C SER A 148 49.12 -8.23 -12.33
N ALA A 149 49.40 -9.07 -11.33
CA ALA A 149 49.02 -10.48 -11.40
C ALA A 149 47.48 -10.60 -11.31
N PRO A 150 46.81 -11.35 -12.21
CA PRO A 150 45.36 -11.48 -12.17
C PRO A 150 44.93 -12.41 -11.03
N SER A 151 44.34 -11.85 -9.97
CA SER A 151 43.66 -12.65 -8.95
C SER A 151 42.33 -13.18 -9.50
N SER A 152 42.32 -14.44 -9.93
CA SER A 152 41.11 -15.16 -10.35
C SER A 152 40.25 -15.54 -9.13
N GLY A 153 39.56 -14.56 -8.54
CA GLY A 153 38.44 -14.81 -7.64
C GLY A 153 37.25 -15.42 -8.41
N PRO A 154 36.35 -16.16 -7.76
CA PRO A 154 35.15 -16.66 -8.42
C PRO A 154 34.33 -15.46 -8.92
N ALA A 155 34.03 -15.42 -10.22
CA ALA A 155 33.21 -14.35 -10.77
C ALA A 155 31.80 -14.41 -10.18
N THR A 156 31.42 -13.39 -9.42
CA THR A 156 30.01 -13.06 -9.17
C THR A 156 29.29 -13.04 -10.51
N PRO A 157 28.11 -13.70 -10.67
CA PRO A 157 27.41 -13.68 -11.95
C PRO A 157 27.13 -12.24 -12.37
N SER A 158 27.75 -11.82 -13.48
CA SER A 158 27.61 -10.48 -14.03
C SER A 158 26.14 -10.21 -14.35
N ALA A 159 25.64 -9.01 -14.00
CA ALA A 159 24.32 -8.58 -14.43
C ALA A 159 24.18 -8.70 -15.96
N PRO A 160 23.00 -9.07 -16.51
CA PRO A 160 22.87 -9.29 -17.94
C PRO A 160 23.15 -8.01 -18.72
N SER A 161 23.71 -8.12 -19.92
CA SER A 161 23.84 -6.99 -20.84
C SER A 161 22.48 -6.56 -21.38
N ALA A 162 22.37 -5.32 -21.88
CA ALA A 162 21.14 -4.82 -22.50
C ALA A 162 20.66 -5.72 -23.66
N ALA A 163 21.59 -6.30 -24.42
CA ALA A 163 21.29 -7.26 -25.49
C ALA A 163 20.70 -8.60 -24.98
N GLN A 164 21.10 -9.05 -23.78
CA GLN A 164 20.47 -10.20 -23.10
C GLN A 164 19.08 -9.81 -22.56
N GLY A 165 18.94 -8.63 -21.97
CA GLY A 165 17.64 -8.09 -21.53
C GLY A 165 16.59 -8.05 -22.63
N LEU A 166 16.95 -7.58 -23.82
CA LEU A 166 16.04 -7.57 -24.99
C LEU A 166 15.57 -8.98 -25.38
N LYS A 167 16.43 -10.00 -25.26
CA LYS A 167 16.05 -11.40 -25.49
C LYS A 167 15.13 -11.94 -24.40
N LEU A 168 15.39 -11.58 -23.14
CA LEU A 168 14.53 -11.95 -22.01
C LEU A 168 13.11 -11.37 -22.14
N ILE A 169 12.99 -10.10 -22.56
CA ILE A 169 11.69 -9.46 -22.84
C ILE A 169 10.91 -10.23 -23.91
N GLU A 170 11.56 -10.58 -25.02
CA GLU A 170 10.88 -11.27 -26.12
C GLU A 170 10.49 -12.70 -25.72
N SER A 171 11.35 -13.41 -24.97
CA SER A 171 11.00 -14.71 -24.41
C SER A 171 9.80 -14.61 -23.46
N ALA A 172 9.78 -13.61 -22.58
CA ALA A 172 8.71 -13.41 -21.60
C ALA A 172 7.36 -13.11 -22.27
N ARG A 173 7.34 -12.36 -23.38
CA ARG A 173 6.12 -12.16 -24.19
C ARG A 173 5.56 -13.48 -24.70
N GLY A 174 6.41 -14.40 -25.15
CA GLY A 174 6.02 -15.77 -25.49
C GLY A 174 5.44 -16.53 -24.29
N GLN A 175 6.12 -16.48 -23.13
CA GLN A 175 5.65 -17.13 -21.90
C GLN A 175 4.28 -16.59 -21.46
N ILE A 176 4.03 -15.27 -21.56
CA ILE A 176 2.72 -14.65 -21.27
C ILE A 176 1.63 -15.20 -22.19
N GLN A 177 1.90 -15.30 -23.50
CA GLN A 177 0.94 -15.84 -24.48
C GLN A 177 0.63 -17.33 -24.22
N SER A 178 1.61 -18.11 -23.78
CA SER A 178 1.43 -19.51 -23.35
C SER A 178 0.86 -19.66 -21.92
N GLY A 179 0.58 -18.57 -21.21
CA GLY A 179 0.04 -18.59 -19.85
C GLY A 179 1.06 -18.92 -18.74
N ASN A 180 2.35 -19.04 -19.06
CA ASN A 180 3.44 -19.29 -18.11
C ASN A 180 3.87 -17.98 -17.42
N LEU A 181 3.03 -17.52 -16.49
CA LEU A 181 3.20 -16.22 -15.84
C LEU A 181 4.41 -16.16 -14.89
N ILE A 182 4.86 -17.30 -14.34
CA ILE A 182 6.01 -17.35 -13.43
C ILE A 182 7.32 -17.16 -14.20
N ALA A 183 7.53 -17.91 -15.28
CA ALA A 183 8.71 -17.72 -16.14
C ALA A 183 8.75 -16.31 -16.74
N ALA A 184 7.61 -15.78 -17.18
CA ALA A 184 7.52 -14.40 -17.66
C ALA A 184 7.96 -13.37 -16.61
N ARG A 185 7.49 -13.51 -15.35
CA ARG A 185 7.85 -12.60 -14.24
C ARG A 185 9.35 -12.68 -13.91
N GLN A 186 9.92 -13.89 -13.91
CA GLN A 186 11.35 -14.10 -13.68
C GLN A 186 12.18 -13.42 -14.78
N GLN A 187 11.91 -13.73 -16.06
CA GLN A 187 12.64 -13.18 -17.19
C GLN A 187 12.54 -11.64 -17.28
N LEU A 188 11.37 -11.06 -17.01
CA LEU A 188 11.20 -9.60 -16.99
C LEU A 188 11.88 -8.94 -15.78
N SER A 189 11.93 -9.61 -14.63
CA SER A 189 12.66 -9.11 -13.45
C SER A 189 14.17 -9.10 -13.70
N GLU A 190 14.70 -10.15 -14.32
CA GLU A 190 16.09 -10.23 -14.76
C GLU A 190 16.41 -9.16 -15.81
N ALA A 191 15.52 -8.95 -16.79
CA ALA A 191 15.67 -7.89 -17.80
C ALA A 191 15.66 -6.48 -17.20
N MET A 192 14.91 -6.22 -16.11
CA MET A 192 14.93 -4.93 -15.42
C MET A 192 16.33 -4.56 -14.89
N ASN A 193 17.13 -5.58 -14.54
CA ASN A 193 18.48 -5.40 -14.01
C ASN A 193 19.57 -5.33 -15.10
N SER A 194 19.21 -5.40 -16.39
CA SER A 194 20.18 -5.57 -17.48
C SER A 194 20.65 -4.29 -18.18
N GLY A 195 20.61 -3.13 -17.50
CA GLY A 195 21.05 -1.85 -18.07
C GLY A 195 20.27 -1.37 -19.30
N LEU A 196 18.98 -1.72 -19.39
CA LEU A 196 18.10 -1.30 -20.50
C LEU A 196 17.87 0.21 -20.53
N GLU A 197 17.58 0.74 -21.72
CA GLU A 197 17.09 2.11 -21.90
C GLU A 197 15.84 2.40 -21.06
N SER A 198 15.74 3.61 -20.51
CA SER A 198 14.65 4.02 -19.60
C SER A 198 13.25 3.80 -20.18
N ALA A 199 13.07 3.99 -21.49
CA ALA A 199 11.79 3.74 -22.17
C ALA A 199 11.36 2.27 -22.10
N LYS A 200 12.31 1.32 -22.20
CA LYS A 200 12.03 -0.12 -22.07
C LYS A 200 11.81 -0.50 -20.61
N GLN A 201 12.54 0.10 -19.67
CA GLN A 201 12.26 -0.10 -18.23
C GLN A 201 10.84 0.33 -17.85
N VAL A 202 10.29 1.40 -18.44
CA VAL A 202 8.89 1.83 -18.22
C VAL A 202 7.89 0.79 -18.74
N GLU A 203 8.08 0.26 -19.95
CA GLU A 203 7.24 -0.80 -20.54
C GLU A 203 7.23 -2.06 -19.66
N ILE A 204 8.42 -2.55 -19.29
CA ILE A 204 8.60 -3.76 -18.49
C ILE A 204 8.03 -3.59 -17.08
N ARG A 205 8.19 -2.40 -16.47
CA ARG A 205 7.67 -2.10 -15.13
C ARG A 205 6.15 -2.25 -15.09
N ALA A 206 5.42 -1.75 -16.10
CA ALA A 206 3.97 -1.89 -16.16
C ALA A 206 3.54 -3.37 -16.26
N GLU A 207 4.23 -4.16 -17.07
CA GLU A 207 3.92 -5.59 -17.25
C GLU A 207 4.29 -6.43 -16.01
N LEU A 208 5.41 -6.13 -15.36
CA LEU A 208 5.80 -6.74 -14.09
C LEU A 208 4.81 -6.43 -12.96
N VAL A 209 4.28 -5.20 -12.88
CA VAL A 209 3.19 -4.87 -11.93
C VAL A 209 1.95 -5.72 -12.22
N ARG A 210 1.57 -5.90 -13.49
CA ARG A 210 0.45 -6.75 -13.90
C ARG A 210 0.67 -8.22 -13.49
N LEU A 211 1.87 -8.74 -13.71
CA LEU A 211 2.27 -10.09 -13.30
C LEU A 211 2.33 -10.23 -11.77
N GLY A 212 2.80 -9.22 -11.05
CA GLY A 212 2.80 -9.18 -9.58
C GLY A 212 1.38 -9.26 -9.00
N GLN A 213 0.41 -8.54 -9.57
CA GLN A 213 -1.00 -8.67 -9.18
C GLN A 213 -1.56 -10.08 -9.43
N ALA A 214 -1.21 -10.70 -10.56
CA ALA A 214 -1.68 -12.06 -10.90
C ALA A 214 -1.01 -13.16 -10.06
N THR A 215 0.28 -13.03 -9.75
CA THR A 215 1.12 -14.11 -9.20
C THR A 215 1.46 -13.94 -7.72
N VAL A 216 1.55 -12.71 -7.21
CA VAL A 216 1.92 -12.41 -5.81
C VAL A 216 0.70 -11.98 -5.01
N PHE A 217 0.02 -10.91 -5.44
CA PHE A 217 -1.08 -10.27 -4.70
C PHE A 217 -2.47 -10.90 -4.94
N SER A 218 -2.51 -12.16 -5.38
CA SER A 218 -3.74 -12.95 -5.52
C SER A 218 -3.68 -14.23 -4.66
N PRO A 219 -4.82 -14.86 -4.31
CA PRO A 219 -4.84 -16.14 -3.61
C PRO A 219 -4.33 -17.32 -4.46
N ARG A 220 -4.11 -17.13 -5.76
CA ARG A 220 -3.71 -18.22 -6.67
C ARG A 220 -2.27 -18.64 -6.37
N VAL A 221 -2.08 -19.94 -6.19
CA VAL A 221 -0.76 -20.58 -6.12
C VAL A 221 -0.44 -21.20 -7.48
N TYR A 222 0.83 -21.11 -7.87
CA TYR A 222 1.40 -21.74 -9.06
C TYR A 222 2.43 -22.76 -8.55
N ALA A 223 2.41 -23.97 -9.09
CA ALA A 223 3.22 -25.08 -8.55
C ALA A 223 4.74 -24.90 -8.76
N ASP A 224 5.08 -24.02 -9.70
CA ASP A 224 6.41 -23.66 -10.16
C ASP A 224 6.92 -22.31 -9.60
N ASP A 225 6.14 -21.60 -8.76
CA ASP A 225 6.58 -20.33 -8.17
C ASP A 225 7.50 -20.54 -6.96
N PRO A 226 8.82 -20.24 -7.03
CA PRO A 226 9.73 -20.40 -5.90
C PRO A 226 9.43 -19.43 -4.75
N LEU A 227 8.72 -18.33 -5.01
CA LEU A 227 8.40 -17.30 -4.03
C LEU A 227 7.13 -17.60 -3.24
N ALA A 228 6.39 -18.66 -3.58
CA ALA A 228 5.09 -18.95 -2.99
C ALA A 228 4.91 -20.43 -2.66
N GLY A 229 3.97 -20.72 -1.77
CA GLY A 229 3.60 -22.09 -1.42
C GLY A 229 2.20 -22.17 -0.85
N GLN A 230 1.78 -23.40 -0.53
CA GLN A 230 0.56 -23.67 0.23
C GLN A 230 0.93 -24.02 1.67
N TYR A 231 0.12 -23.53 2.62
CA TYR A 231 0.23 -23.84 4.04
C TYR A 231 -1.14 -24.27 4.57
N ILE A 232 -1.20 -25.40 5.27
CA ILE A 232 -2.42 -25.88 5.93
C ILE A 232 -2.36 -25.45 7.39
N VAL A 233 -3.32 -24.62 7.81
CA VAL A 233 -3.39 -24.08 9.18
C VAL A 233 -3.54 -25.22 10.20
N ALA A 234 -2.62 -25.26 11.16
CA ALA A 234 -2.61 -26.23 12.26
C ALA A 234 -3.40 -25.74 13.48
N GLY A 235 -3.64 -26.63 14.44
CA GLY A 235 -4.24 -26.26 15.72
C GLY A 235 -3.33 -25.32 16.52
N GLY A 236 -3.85 -24.16 16.93
CA GLY A 236 -3.10 -23.16 17.72
C GLY A 236 -2.31 -22.13 16.90
N ASP A 237 -2.42 -22.15 15.57
CA ASP A 237 -1.87 -21.10 14.70
C ASP A 237 -2.58 -19.75 14.84
N THR A 238 -1.86 -18.69 14.51
CA THR A 238 -2.41 -17.35 14.20
C THR A 238 -1.74 -16.85 12.93
N LEU A 239 -2.33 -15.87 12.24
CA LEU A 239 -1.70 -15.31 11.03
C LEU A 239 -0.33 -14.68 11.34
N GLU A 240 -0.12 -14.13 12.53
CA GLU A 240 1.19 -13.59 12.96
C GLU A 240 2.23 -14.70 13.15
N LYS A 241 1.85 -15.87 13.68
CA LYS A 241 2.77 -17.01 13.81
C LYS A 241 3.20 -17.52 12.42
N ILE A 242 2.23 -17.71 11.52
CA ILE A 242 2.48 -18.17 10.16
C ILE A 242 3.31 -17.13 9.39
N ALA A 243 2.89 -15.86 9.40
CA ALA A 243 3.57 -14.79 8.68
C ALA A 243 5.02 -14.59 9.14
N ARG A 244 5.31 -14.63 10.45
CA ARG A 244 6.69 -14.58 10.96
C ARG A 244 7.54 -15.75 10.45
N LYS A 245 7.02 -16.98 10.46
CA LYS A 245 7.73 -18.16 9.92
C LYS A 245 8.09 -17.98 8.43
N HIS A 246 7.21 -17.32 7.69
CA HIS A 246 7.35 -17.04 6.27
C HIS A 246 8.02 -15.68 5.95
N LYS A 247 8.52 -14.96 6.96
CA LYS A 247 9.18 -13.63 6.84
C LYS A 247 8.33 -12.58 6.12
N VAL A 248 7.00 -12.60 6.33
CA VAL A 248 6.04 -11.62 5.82
C VAL A 248 5.21 -11.03 6.97
N THR A 249 4.40 -10.00 6.71
CA THR A 249 3.45 -9.49 7.71
C THR A 249 2.13 -10.30 7.69
N ALA A 250 1.43 -10.31 8.82
CA ALA A 250 0.10 -10.91 8.91
C ALA A 250 -0.94 -10.12 8.09
N GLY A 251 -0.75 -8.80 7.90
CA GLY A 251 -1.59 -7.95 7.03
C GLY A 251 -1.49 -8.36 5.56
N LEU A 252 -0.28 -8.57 5.04
CA LEU A 252 -0.08 -9.11 3.69
C LEU A 252 -0.66 -10.52 3.56
N LEU A 253 -0.39 -11.40 4.53
CA LEU A 253 -0.89 -12.77 4.50
C LEU A 253 -2.43 -12.82 4.49
N ALA A 254 -3.09 -11.94 5.26
CA ALA A 254 -4.54 -11.77 5.21
C ALA A 254 -5.00 -11.24 3.84
N ARG A 255 -4.36 -10.18 3.34
CA ARG A 255 -4.67 -9.51 2.06
C ARG A 255 -4.62 -10.49 0.88
N ILE A 256 -3.52 -11.23 0.70
CA ILE A 256 -3.38 -12.14 -0.45
C ILE A 256 -4.31 -13.36 -0.37
N ASN A 257 -4.85 -13.68 0.80
CA ASN A 257 -5.80 -14.78 1.00
C ASN A 257 -7.26 -14.31 1.11
N ASN A 258 -7.55 -13.02 0.87
CA ASN A 258 -8.88 -12.41 1.05
C ASN A 258 -9.49 -12.62 2.45
N ILE A 259 -8.67 -12.62 3.51
CA ILE A 259 -9.12 -12.77 4.90
C ILE A 259 -9.47 -11.38 5.46
N PRO A 260 -10.75 -11.06 5.72
CA PRO A 260 -11.15 -9.73 6.16
C PRO A 260 -10.87 -9.45 7.65
N ASN A 261 -10.70 -10.48 8.48
CA ASN A 261 -10.37 -10.35 9.89
C ASN A 261 -9.16 -11.24 10.21
N ILE A 262 -8.05 -10.60 10.56
CA ILE A 262 -6.76 -11.23 10.81
C ILE A 262 -6.79 -12.30 11.92
N ASN A 263 -7.74 -12.17 12.86
CA ASN A 263 -7.93 -13.08 14.00
C ASN A 263 -8.79 -14.32 13.66
N LEU A 264 -9.32 -14.43 12.43
CA LEU A 264 -10.27 -15.49 12.03
C LEU A 264 -9.68 -16.38 10.93
N ILE A 265 -8.83 -17.32 11.33
CA ILE A 265 -8.43 -18.48 10.54
C ILE A 265 -8.97 -19.77 11.15
N ARG A 266 -9.11 -20.83 10.33
CA ARG A 266 -9.61 -22.13 10.76
C ARG A 266 -8.54 -23.20 10.59
N GLN A 267 -8.43 -24.12 11.54
CA GLN A 267 -7.62 -25.33 11.36
C GLN A 267 -8.07 -26.10 10.10
N GLY A 268 -7.12 -26.61 9.32
CA GLY A 268 -7.36 -27.26 8.03
C GLY A 268 -7.60 -26.29 6.86
N GLN A 269 -7.65 -24.97 7.10
CA GLN A 269 -7.71 -23.98 6.02
C GLN A 269 -6.38 -23.97 5.26
N THR A 270 -6.45 -24.09 3.93
CA THR A 270 -5.28 -23.87 3.07
C THR A 270 -5.11 -22.37 2.82
N LEU A 271 -3.91 -21.86 3.04
CA LEU A 271 -3.48 -20.50 2.75
C LEU A 271 -2.38 -20.53 1.69
N LYS A 272 -2.38 -19.53 0.81
CA LYS A 272 -1.17 -19.12 0.10
C LYS A 272 -0.21 -18.45 1.08
N VAL A 273 1.04 -18.86 1.07
CA VAL A 273 2.14 -18.19 1.78
C VAL A 273 3.18 -17.71 0.77
N LEU A 274 3.90 -16.64 1.11
CA LEU A 274 5.00 -16.11 0.32
C LEU A 274 6.31 -16.26 1.09
N HIS A 275 7.43 -16.46 0.40
CA HIS A 275 8.76 -16.63 0.98
C HIS A 275 9.47 -15.28 1.05
N GLY A 276 9.20 -14.51 2.11
CA GLY A 276 9.79 -13.19 2.33
C GLY A 276 11.28 -13.22 2.73
N PRO A 277 11.88 -12.04 3.02
CA PRO A 277 11.22 -10.73 3.11
C PRO A 277 11.05 -10.02 1.76
N PHE A 278 10.32 -8.91 1.79
CA PHE A 278 10.28 -7.93 0.71
C PHE A 278 11.36 -6.85 0.93
N HIS A 279 11.90 -6.30 -0.14
CA HIS A 279 12.81 -5.16 -0.13
C HIS A 279 12.30 -4.08 -1.10
N ALA A 280 12.79 -2.85 -0.96
CA ALA A 280 12.45 -1.77 -1.88
C ALA A 280 13.70 -1.03 -2.35
N LYS A 281 13.64 -0.47 -3.55
CA LYS A 281 14.61 0.47 -4.10
C LYS A 281 13.90 1.75 -4.49
N VAL A 282 14.38 2.88 -3.98
CA VAL A 282 13.94 4.23 -4.34
C VAL A 282 14.98 4.82 -5.28
N THR A 283 14.56 5.26 -6.44
CA THR A 283 15.40 5.92 -7.47
C THR A 283 14.98 7.38 -7.48
N LYS A 284 15.77 8.25 -6.82
CA LYS A 284 15.38 9.65 -6.55
C LYS A 284 15.11 10.45 -7.82
N SER A 285 15.97 10.33 -8.83
CA SER A 285 15.86 10.98 -10.14
C SER A 285 14.57 10.63 -10.90
N ALA A 286 14.03 9.43 -10.66
CA ALA A 286 12.80 8.95 -11.26
C ALA A 286 11.54 9.20 -10.40
N PHE A 287 11.70 9.64 -9.14
CA PHE A 287 10.63 9.69 -8.14
C PHE A 287 9.83 8.37 -8.05
N ARG A 288 10.53 7.23 -8.10
CA ARG A 288 9.93 5.88 -8.03
C ARG A 288 10.47 5.08 -6.87
N MET A 289 9.61 4.27 -6.28
CA MET A 289 9.98 3.14 -5.43
C MET A 289 9.55 1.84 -6.11
N ASP A 290 10.53 1.03 -6.52
CA ASP A 290 10.34 -0.34 -7.00
C ASP A 290 10.44 -1.30 -5.81
N VAL A 291 9.54 -2.28 -5.71
CA VAL A 291 9.47 -3.26 -4.61
C VAL A 291 9.70 -4.66 -5.14
N TYR A 292 10.48 -5.44 -4.39
CA TYR A 292 10.97 -6.76 -4.74
C TYR A 292 10.60 -7.76 -3.63
N LEU A 293 10.28 -8.99 -4.02
CA LEU A 293 10.19 -10.15 -3.13
C LEU A 293 11.44 -10.99 -3.41
N GLN A 294 12.36 -11.03 -2.43
CA GLN A 294 13.76 -11.41 -2.70
C GLN A 294 14.30 -10.53 -3.86
N ASP A 295 14.86 -11.11 -4.91
CA ASP A 295 15.37 -10.38 -6.09
C ASP A 295 14.32 -10.20 -7.22
N THR A 296 13.10 -10.73 -7.06
CA THR A 296 12.05 -10.63 -8.06
C THR A 296 11.24 -9.36 -7.88
N PHE A 297 11.12 -8.53 -8.92
CA PHE A 297 10.28 -7.35 -8.90
C PHE A 297 8.80 -7.76 -8.75
N VAL A 298 8.04 -7.04 -7.93
CA VAL A 298 6.61 -7.33 -7.69
C VAL A 298 5.67 -6.12 -7.84
N GLN A 299 6.14 -4.90 -7.57
CA GLN A 299 5.30 -3.70 -7.55
C GLN A 299 6.15 -2.43 -7.71
N SER A 300 5.56 -1.31 -8.14
CA SER A 300 6.23 -0.02 -8.16
C SER A 300 5.27 1.15 -7.93
N PHE A 301 5.73 2.15 -7.19
CA PHE A 301 4.96 3.31 -6.76
C PHE A 301 5.66 4.64 -7.12
N PRO A 302 4.91 5.71 -7.43
CA PRO A 302 5.45 7.05 -7.43
C PRO A 302 5.68 7.54 -5.99
N VAL A 303 6.71 8.34 -5.75
CA VAL A 303 7.03 8.90 -4.42
C VAL A 303 7.31 10.40 -4.46
N GLY A 304 7.09 11.08 -3.34
CA GLY A 304 7.60 12.43 -3.07
C GLY A 304 8.84 12.35 -2.17
N LEU A 305 9.78 13.26 -2.35
CA LEU A 305 11.10 13.24 -1.69
C LEU A 305 11.38 14.53 -0.94
N GLY A 306 12.49 14.56 -0.20
CA GLY A 306 13.00 15.75 0.47
C GLY A 306 13.35 16.87 -0.50
N ALA A 307 13.03 18.11 -0.15
CA ALA A 307 13.60 19.29 -0.80
C ALA A 307 15.13 19.32 -0.59
N GLU A 308 15.85 20.03 -1.47
CA GLU A 308 17.31 20.26 -1.34
C GLU A 308 18.15 18.97 -1.19
N ASP A 309 17.75 17.91 -1.91
CA ASP A 309 18.30 16.55 -1.80
C ASP A 309 18.18 15.90 -0.42
N GLY A 310 17.31 16.43 0.46
CA GLY A 310 17.18 16.06 1.86
C GLY A 310 16.71 14.63 2.18
N THR A 311 16.59 13.74 1.18
CA THR A 311 16.41 12.28 1.38
C THR A 311 17.76 11.58 1.14
N PRO A 312 18.50 11.19 2.20
CA PRO A 312 19.86 10.65 2.05
C PRO A 312 19.89 9.32 1.31
N THR A 313 20.90 9.16 0.46
CA THR A 313 21.18 7.93 -0.28
C THR A 313 21.83 6.87 0.62
N GLY A 314 21.68 5.61 0.24
CA GLY A 314 22.20 4.47 0.99
C GLY A 314 21.11 3.48 1.41
N THR A 315 21.49 2.51 2.23
CA THR A 315 20.60 1.43 2.68
C THR A 315 19.96 1.80 4.01
N TRP A 316 18.65 1.64 4.08
CA TRP A 316 17.83 1.83 5.26
C TRP A 316 17.23 0.50 5.71
N GLU A 317 17.30 0.22 7.01
CA GLU A 317 16.59 -0.86 7.69
C GLU A 317 15.17 -0.38 8.03
N VAL A 318 14.16 -1.23 7.78
CA VAL A 318 12.77 -0.95 8.16
C VAL A 318 12.62 -1.12 9.67
N GLY A 319 12.18 -0.06 10.36
CA GLY A 319 12.00 -0.02 11.81
C GLY A 319 10.54 -0.18 12.25
N GLU A 320 10.17 0.54 13.31
CA GLU A 320 8.81 0.58 13.85
C GLU A 320 7.79 1.07 12.82
N LYS A 321 6.56 0.58 12.94
CA LYS A 321 5.47 0.78 12.00
C LYS A 321 4.20 1.15 12.75
N LEU A 322 3.57 2.25 12.35
CA LEU A 322 2.40 2.82 13.02
C LEU A 322 1.22 2.99 12.04
N VAL A 323 0.02 2.69 12.52
CA VAL A 323 -1.26 2.94 11.86
C VAL A 323 -1.85 4.23 12.43
N ASN A 324 -2.26 5.16 11.55
CA ASN A 324 -2.84 6.46 11.91
C ASN A 324 -2.06 7.18 13.04
N PRO A 325 -0.76 7.45 12.85
CA PRO A 325 0.12 7.95 13.90
C PRO A 325 -0.17 9.42 14.24
N THR A 326 -0.12 9.76 15.53
CA THR A 326 0.09 11.16 15.96
C THR A 326 1.41 11.67 15.41
N PHE A 327 1.39 12.82 14.75
CA PHE A 327 2.59 13.46 14.20
C PHE A 327 3.06 14.62 15.08
N TYR A 328 4.35 14.57 15.45
CA TYR A 328 5.06 15.61 16.18
C TYR A 328 5.96 16.36 15.19
N HIS A 329 5.67 17.64 14.92
CA HIS A 329 6.39 18.37 13.89
C HIS A 329 7.86 18.59 14.27
N PRO A 330 8.85 18.24 13.43
CA PRO A 330 10.25 18.18 13.85
C PRO A 330 10.94 19.54 14.01
N ARG A 331 10.30 20.63 13.55
CA ARG A 331 10.83 22.01 13.54
C ARG A 331 9.91 23.06 14.19
N GLU A 332 8.70 22.69 14.56
CA GLU A 332 7.68 23.60 15.11
C GLU A 332 7.02 22.92 16.29
N ASN A 333 6.57 23.69 17.31
CA ASN A 333 5.85 23.13 18.44
C ASN A 333 4.38 22.83 18.09
N LYS A 334 4.16 21.96 17.09
CA LYS A 334 2.86 21.51 16.60
C LYS A 334 2.75 20.00 16.70
N VAL A 335 1.59 19.54 17.16
CA VAL A 335 1.22 18.13 17.23
C VAL A 335 -0.11 17.95 16.52
N TYR A 336 -0.18 16.97 15.62
CA TYR A 336 -1.39 16.59 14.90
C TYR A 336 -1.78 15.20 15.38
N ALA A 337 -3.01 15.04 15.86
CA ALA A 337 -3.46 13.76 16.42
C ALA A 337 -3.64 12.68 15.33
N ALA A 338 -3.84 11.44 15.77
CA ALA A 338 -4.54 10.45 14.96
C ALA A 338 -5.91 11.01 14.53
N ASP A 339 -6.39 10.63 13.33
CA ASP A 339 -7.63 11.12 12.70
C ASP A 339 -7.70 12.64 12.40
N ASP A 340 -6.65 13.42 12.69
CA ASP A 340 -6.59 14.84 12.34
C ASP A 340 -6.45 15.00 10.81
N PRO A 341 -7.41 15.66 10.11
CA PRO A 341 -7.36 15.82 8.66
C PRO A 341 -6.20 16.70 8.17
N MET A 342 -5.48 17.38 9.07
CA MET A 342 -4.27 18.16 8.77
C MET A 342 -2.98 17.40 9.10
N ASN A 343 -3.05 16.13 9.54
CA ASN A 343 -1.88 15.31 9.82
C ASN A 343 -1.13 14.93 8.52
N PRO A 344 0.09 15.43 8.29
CA PRO A 344 0.79 15.25 7.02
C PRO A 344 1.37 13.85 6.81
N LEU A 345 1.37 12.98 7.83
CA LEU A 345 1.79 11.58 7.69
C LEU A 345 0.72 10.71 7.02
N GLY A 346 -0.54 11.14 7.03
CA GLY A 346 -1.67 10.32 6.60
C GLY A 346 -1.79 9.02 7.41
N GLU A 347 -2.24 7.96 6.75
CA GLU A 347 -2.74 6.76 7.42
C GLU A 347 -1.67 5.80 7.95
N ARG A 348 -0.41 5.90 7.51
CA ARG A 348 0.66 4.95 7.83
C ARG A 348 2.00 5.63 7.96
N TRP A 349 2.78 5.17 8.92
CA TRP A 349 4.20 5.48 9.08
C TRP A 349 5.03 4.20 9.16
N ILE A 350 6.18 4.21 8.49
CA ILE A 350 7.18 3.15 8.50
C ILE A 350 8.52 3.83 8.77
N ALA A 351 9.07 3.67 9.97
CA ALA A 351 10.36 4.25 10.33
C ALA A 351 11.49 3.63 9.48
N LEU A 352 12.48 4.45 9.16
CA LEU A 352 13.70 4.05 8.45
C LEU A 352 14.93 4.42 9.29
N LYS A 353 15.78 3.42 9.52
CA LYS A 353 17.08 3.56 10.18
C LYS A 353 18.18 3.39 9.14
N GLY A 354 19.01 4.41 8.92
CA GLY A 354 20.07 4.32 7.92
C GLY A 354 21.26 3.50 8.41
N VAL A 355 21.67 2.50 7.61
CA VAL A 355 22.66 1.47 7.97
C VAL A 355 23.85 1.38 7.01
N ALA A 356 23.77 1.98 5.81
CA ALA A 356 24.89 2.11 4.88
C ALA A 356 24.78 3.37 4.01
N GLY A 357 25.90 3.87 3.47
CA GLY A 357 25.93 5.09 2.64
C GLY A 357 25.69 6.38 3.44
N ASN A 358 25.21 7.42 2.77
CA ASN A 358 24.92 8.73 3.38
C ASN A 358 23.76 8.69 4.41
N ALA A 359 23.03 7.57 4.46
CA ALA A 359 22.00 7.31 5.45
C ALA A 359 22.54 6.96 6.85
N VAL A 360 23.80 6.53 7.00
CA VAL A 360 24.33 5.99 8.28
C VAL A 360 24.06 6.94 9.46
N GLY A 361 23.44 6.41 10.51
CA GLY A 361 23.11 7.16 11.73
C GLY A 361 21.83 8.00 11.65
N GLN A 362 21.18 8.09 10.49
CA GLN A 362 19.92 8.80 10.33
C GLN A 362 18.74 7.98 10.88
N MET A 363 18.02 8.56 11.85
CA MET A 363 16.94 7.88 12.60
C MET A 363 15.57 8.58 12.50
N ARG A 364 15.50 9.80 11.92
CA ARG A 364 14.27 10.64 11.89
C ARG A 364 13.56 10.59 10.53
N TYR A 365 13.74 9.49 9.80
CA TYR A 365 13.22 9.30 8.44
C TYR A 365 12.19 8.18 8.40
N GLY A 366 11.33 8.20 7.38
CA GLY A 366 10.32 7.17 7.18
C GLY A 366 9.68 7.21 5.80
N LEU A 367 8.98 6.13 5.47
CA LEU A 367 7.94 6.11 4.44
C LEU A 367 6.62 6.49 5.10
N HIS A 368 5.86 7.39 4.49
CA HIS A 368 4.53 7.75 4.99
C HIS A 368 3.56 8.16 3.88
N GLY A 369 2.28 8.27 4.24
CA GLY A 369 1.22 8.76 3.37
C GLY A 369 1.32 10.27 3.13
N THR A 370 0.27 10.90 2.60
CA THR A 370 0.21 12.36 2.51
C THR A 370 -1.22 12.87 2.35
N ILE A 371 -1.49 14.05 2.93
CA ILE A 371 -2.67 14.87 2.63
C ILE A 371 -2.47 15.79 1.41
N GLU A 372 -1.24 15.87 0.90
CA GLU A 372 -0.84 16.67 -0.26
C GLU A 372 -0.50 15.72 -1.44
N PRO A 373 -1.49 15.13 -2.14
CA PRO A 373 -1.22 14.15 -3.21
C PRO A 373 -0.38 14.72 -4.35
N ASP A 374 -0.46 16.04 -4.60
CA ASP A 374 0.34 16.75 -5.61
C ASP A 374 1.83 16.91 -5.21
N SER A 375 2.22 16.49 -3.99
CA SER A 375 3.63 16.43 -3.57
C SER A 375 4.36 15.18 -4.07
N ILE A 376 3.62 14.19 -4.57
CA ILE A 376 4.18 12.97 -5.17
C ILE A 376 4.78 13.31 -6.56
N GLY A 377 5.97 12.80 -6.86
CA GLY A 377 6.74 13.22 -8.03
C GLY A 377 7.50 14.53 -7.86
N ARG A 378 7.69 15.02 -6.63
CA ARG A 378 8.38 16.28 -6.32
C ARG A 378 9.28 16.17 -5.10
N SER A 379 10.32 17.03 -5.05
CA SER A 379 11.23 17.20 -3.92
C SER A 379 10.75 18.35 -3.04
N VAL A 380 9.85 18.08 -2.10
CA VAL A 380 9.16 19.09 -1.26
C VAL A 380 8.98 18.68 0.21
N SER A 381 9.37 17.47 0.60
CA SER A 381 9.25 17.00 1.99
C SER A 381 10.40 17.53 2.86
N LEU A 382 10.30 17.33 4.18
CA LEU A 382 11.39 17.60 5.13
C LEU A 382 12.52 16.54 5.12
N GLY A 383 12.47 15.59 4.18
CA GLY A 383 13.46 14.52 3.98
C GLY A 383 12.87 13.11 3.91
N CYS A 384 11.67 12.91 4.47
CA CYS A 384 10.94 11.64 4.42
C CYS A 384 10.38 11.32 3.02
N ILE A 385 10.10 10.04 2.78
CA ILE A 385 9.60 9.52 1.51
C ILE A 385 8.08 9.49 1.57
N ARG A 386 7.43 10.38 0.83
CA ARG A 386 5.97 10.51 0.75
C ARG A 386 5.40 9.54 -0.30
N MET A 387 4.22 9.01 -0.03
CA MET A 387 3.47 8.13 -0.92
C MET A 387 1.97 8.51 -0.90
N HIS A 388 1.20 8.06 -1.89
CA HIS A 388 -0.26 8.09 -1.74
C HIS A 388 -0.70 7.13 -0.64
N ASN A 389 -1.77 7.45 0.10
CA ASN A 389 -2.24 6.64 1.23
C ASN A 389 -2.48 5.16 0.88
N PRO A 390 -3.16 4.79 -0.23
CA PRO A 390 -3.33 3.39 -0.62
C PRO A 390 -2.01 2.66 -0.94
N ASP A 391 -1.00 3.39 -1.42
CA ASP A 391 0.30 2.83 -1.78
C ASP A 391 1.11 2.51 -0.52
N VAL A 392 1.18 3.45 0.44
CA VAL A 392 1.86 3.19 1.72
C VAL A 392 1.13 2.13 2.55
N GLU A 393 -0.19 1.99 2.44
CA GLU A 393 -0.92 0.87 3.06
C GLU A 393 -0.48 -0.49 2.52
N LEU A 394 -0.27 -0.62 1.20
CA LEU A 394 0.24 -1.85 0.61
C LEU A 394 1.72 -2.08 0.98
N VAL A 395 2.55 -1.03 0.98
CA VAL A 395 3.97 -1.10 1.41
C VAL A 395 4.08 -1.46 2.88
N TYR A 396 3.20 -0.93 3.72
CA TYR A 396 3.08 -1.30 5.12
C TYR A 396 2.77 -2.79 5.27
N ASP A 397 1.88 -3.36 4.46
CA ASP A 397 1.67 -4.81 4.50
C ASP A 397 2.89 -5.59 3.99
N MET A 398 3.62 -5.11 2.98
CA MET A 398 4.77 -5.82 2.42
C MET A 398 6.01 -5.84 3.32
N LEU A 399 6.40 -4.69 3.89
CA LEU A 399 7.70 -4.55 4.56
C LEU A 399 7.67 -5.06 6.02
N VAL A 400 8.67 -5.85 6.40
CA VAL A 400 8.80 -6.46 7.72
C VAL A 400 9.94 -5.79 8.51
N PRO A 401 9.70 -5.27 9.72
CA PRO A 401 10.74 -4.67 10.56
C PRO A 401 11.96 -5.58 10.75
N ALA A 402 13.16 -4.99 10.74
CA ALA A 402 14.48 -5.64 10.85
C ALA A 402 14.82 -6.72 9.78
N LEU A 403 13.91 -7.08 8.87
CA LEU A 403 14.17 -8.01 7.76
C LEU A 403 14.14 -7.32 6.39
N SER A 404 13.23 -6.36 6.22
CA SER A 404 13.13 -5.55 5.01
C SER A 404 14.12 -4.39 5.03
N THR A 405 14.62 -4.07 3.84
CA THR A 405 15.46 -2.89 3.61
C THR A 405 14.90 -2.03 2.49
N VAL A 406 15.24 -0.75 2.52
CA VAL A 406 14.97 0.23 1.46
C VAL A 406 16.30 0.80 1.01
N LEU A 407 16.71 0.53 -0.22
CA LEU A 407 17.86 1.17 -0.84
C LEU A 407 17.41 2.49 -1.47
N VAL A 408 17.88 3.62 -0.96
CA VAL A 408 17.73 4.91 -1.63
C VAL A 408 18.95 5.13 -2.52
N ALA A 409 18.71 5.17 -3.83
CA ALA A 409 19.70 5.35 -4.88
C ALA A 409 19.47 6.64 -5.68
N ASP A 410 20.47 6.97 -6.49
CA ASP A 410 20.80 8.28 -7.05
C ASP A 410 21.46 9.20 -6.01
#